data_AF-A0A1B6EWU5-F1
#
_entry.id   AF-A0A1B6EWU5-F1
#
_cell.length_a   1.000
_cell.length_b   1.000
_cell.length_c   1.000
_cell.angle_alpha   90.00
_cell.angle_beta   90.00
_cell.angle_gamma   90.00
#
_symmetry.space_group_name_H-M   'P 1'
#
loop_
_entity.id
_entity.type
_entity.pdbx_description
1 polymer ?
#
loop_
_entity_poly.entity_id
_entity_poly.type
_entity_poly.pdbx_seq_one_letter_code
_entity_poly.pdbx_strand_id
1 'polypeptide(L)'
;PSEPSTTIIIPSKAPGGAETDVLTVREVDMCFTLNGSDHHTYRYELMSRKVNPQLVIRRGQPFQLDLVLSRAYNPATDAISFVFTLSETDKPSYGHGTLIAVPLLAKGAQDGETWSAILQRSSENVVSVNITTPAHCIVGVWKMDIDTKLKDDGAVSYSHRTKIYVLFNAWCKKDQVYMKEEERRKEFVEMDTG
;
A
#
# COMPACT_ATOMS: atom_id res chain seq x y z
N PRO A 1 14.09 17.07 -7.16
CA PRO A 1 13.34 15.79 -7.10
C PRO A 1 14.29 14.64 -6.72
N SER A 2 14.14 14.07 -5.53
CA SER A 2 14.95 12.92 -5.09
C SER A 2 14.41 11.62 -5.70
N GLU A 3 15.31 10.77 -6.18
CA GLU A 3 15.04 9.43 -6.72
C GLU A 3 14.46 8.48 -5.66
N PRO A 4 13.76 7.38 -6.03
CA PRO A 4 13.30 6.41 -5.05
C PRO A 4 14.53 5.68 -4.53
N SER A 5 14.69 5.59 -3.22
CA SER A 5 15.86 4.93 -2.65
C SER A 5 15.56 3.45 -2.46
N THR A 6 16.30 2.60 -3.16
CA THR A 6 16.41 1.18 -2.84
C THR A 6 17.53 1.02 -1.83
N THR A 7 17.22 0.54 -0.63
CA THR A 7 18.23 0.24 0.39
C THR A 7 18.41 -1.27 0.48
N ILE A 8 19.62 -1.75 0.23
CA ILE A 8 19.97 -3.17 0.34
C ILE A 8 20.49 -3.42 1.76
N ILE A 9 19.82 -4.29 2.52
CA ILE A 9 20.30 -4.73 3.84
C ILE A 9 20.94 -6.12 3.64
N ILE A 10 22.25 -6.14 3.41
CA ILE A 10 23.02 -7.36 3.17
C ILE A 10 23.44 -7.99 4.52
N PRO A 11 23.10 -9.24 4.83
CA PRO A 11 23.76 -9.98 5.92
C PRO A 11 25.22 -10.28 5.53
N SER A 12 26.15 -10.12 6.46
CA SER A 12 27.61 -10.31 6.31
C SER A 12 28.05 -11.25 5.17
N LYS A 13 28.72 -10.67 4.17
CA LYS A 13 29.22 -11.27 2.94
C LYS A 13 30.06 -12.54 3.19
N ALA A 14 29.65 -13.67 2.62
CA ALA A 14 30.56 -14.80 2.39
C ALA A 14 31.54 -14.44 1.25
N PRO A 15 32.80 -14.92 1.28
CA PRO A 15 33.81 -14.57 0.28
C PRO A 15 33.52 -15.27 -1.06
N GLY A 16 32.82 -14.57 -1.95
CA GLY A 16 32.55 -14.99 -3.33
C GLY A 16 31.50 -14.07 -3.94
N GLY A 17 31.92 -13.13 -4.80
CA GLY A 17 31.08 -12.03 -5.32
C GLY A 17 30.00 -12.46 -6.32
N ALA A 18 28.99 -13.20 -5.87
CA ALA A 18 27.73 -13.31 -6.59
C ALA A 18 26.85 -12.10 -6.24
N GLU A 19 26.31 -11.41 -7.26
CA GLU A 19 25.16 -10.52 -7.06
C GLU A 19 24.00 -11.35 -6.50
N THR A 20 23.39 -10.89 -5.41
CA THR A 20 22.26 -11.59 -4.79
C THR A 20 21.03 -11.43 -5.69
N ASP A 21 20.44 -12.53 -6.16
CA ASP A 21 19.20 -12.55 -6.99
C ASP A 21 17.92 -12.30 -6.15
N VAL A 22 18.04 -11.40 -5.18
CA VAL A 22 16.90 -10.96 -4.37
C VAL A 22 15.97 -10.18 -5.28
N LEU A 23 14.71 -10.57 -5.28
CA LEU A 23 13.65 -9.84 -5.97
C LEU A 23 13.68 -8.37 -5.53
N THR A 24 13.61 -7.42 -6.46
CA THR A 24 13.54 -6.00 -6.12
C THR A 24 12.34 -5.34 -6.78
N VAL A 25 11.76 -4.35 -6.10
CA VAL A 25 10.72 -3.49 -6.67
C VAL A 25 11.40 -2.38 -7.46
N ARG A 26 11.02 -2.23 -8.73
CA ARG A 26 11.50 -1.18 -9.63
C ARG A 26 10.56 0.01 -9.65
N GLU A 27 9.27 -0.26 -9.69
CA GLU A 27 8.23 0.75 -9.77
C GLU A 27 6.96 0.28 -9.04
N VAL A 28 6.17 1.24 -8.57
CA VAL A 28 4.86 1.02 -7.98
C VAL A 28 3.87 1.95 -8.66
N ASP A 29 2.94 1.37 -9.42
CA ASP A 29 1.76 2.08 -9.88
C ASP A 29 0.70 2.05 -8.78
N MET A 30 0.26 3.24 -8.38
CA MET A 30 -0.74 3.46 -7.33
C MET A 30 -2.18 3.36 -7.87
N CYS A 31 -2.36 3.01 -9.14
CA CYS A 31 -3.65 2.76 -9.80
C CYS A 31 -4.66 3.91 -9.56
N PHE A 32 -4.19 5.16 -9.68
CA PHE A 32 -4.93 6.37 -9.26
C PHE A 32 -6.36 6.45 -9.80
N THR A 33 -6.57 6.16 -11.08
CA THR A 33 -7.90 6.24 -11.71
C THR A 33 -8.87 5.22 -11.11
N LEU A 34 -8.42 3.97 -10.97
CA LEU A 34 -9.21 2.88 -10.39
C LEU A 34 -9.53 3.18 -8.93
N ASN A 35 -8.50 3.42 -8.12
CA ASN A 35 -8.66 3.67 -6.69
C ASN A 35 -9.46 4.96 -6.43
N GLY A 36 -9.26 6.02 -7.22
CA GLY A 36 -9.99 7.28 -7.06
C GLY A 36 -11.49 7.16 -7.37
N SER A 37 -11.83 6.35 -8.38
CA SER A 37 -13.22 6.02 -8.69
C SER A 37 -13.84 5.21 -7.56
N ASP A 38 -13.23 4.08 -7.20
CA ASP A 38 -13.79 3.13 -6.24
C ASP A 38 -13.92 3.72 -4.83
N HIS A 39 -12.97 4.55 -4.41
CA HIS A 39 -12.98 5.19 -3.10
C HIS A 39 -13.74 6.53 -3.06
N HIS A 40 -14.32 6.99 -4.16
CA HIS A 40 -14.98 8.31 -4.20
C HIS A 40 -14.03 9.45 -3.78
N THR A 41 -12.80 9.42 -4.32
CA THR A 41 -11.73 10.37 -4.02
C THR A 41 -11.08 11.00 -5.26
N TYR A 42 -11.55 10.69 -6.47
CA TYR A 42 -10.99 11.23 -7.72
C TYR A 42 -11.01 12.77 -7.81
N ARG A 43 -11.88 13.44 -7.05
CA ARG A 43 -12.00 14.92 -7.02
C ARG A 43 -10.92 15.62 -6.19
N TYR A 44 -10.19 14.90 -5.33
CA TYR A 44 -9.10 15.50 -4.58
C TYR A 44 -7.97 15.90 -5.53
N GLU A 45 -7.51 17.15 -5.46
CA GLU A 45 -6.41 17.67 -6.30
C GLU A 45 -5.13 16.82 -6.16
N LEU A 46 -4.89 16.25 -4.97
CA LEU A 46 -3.82 15.28 -4.70
C LEU A 46 -3.80 14.09 -5.67
N MET A 47 -4.96 13.63 -6.15
CA MET A 47 -5.11 12.47 -7.04
C MET A 47 -4.76 12.77 -8.50
N SER A 48 -4.85 14.04 -8.92
CA SER A 48 -4.76 14.44 -10.33
C SER A 48 -3.64 15.43 -10.63
N ARG A 49 -2.94 15.93 -9.61
CA ARG A 49 -1.82 16.86 -9.80
C ARG A 49 -0.66 16.24 -10.58
N LYS A 50 -0.02 17.06 -11.42
CA LYS A 50 1.07 16.63 -12.32
C LYS A 50 2.38 16.31 -11.59
N VAL A 51 2.62 16.93 -10.44
CA VAL A 51 3.85 16.78 -9.67
C VAL A 51 3.53 16.09 -8.36
N ASN A 52 4.20 14.96 -8.11
CA ASN A 52 4.07 14.14 -6.89
C ASN A 52 2.61 13.78 -6.54
N PRO A 53 1.80 13.17 -7.43
CA PRO A 53 0.43 12.77 -7.07
C PRO A 53 0.43 11.89 -5.81
N GLN A 54 -0.59 12.04 -4.97
CA GLN A 54 -0.70 11.33 -3.68
C GLN A 54 -2.02 10.58 -3.63
N LEU A 55 -1.94 9.27 -3.38
CA LEU A 55 -3.11 8.42 -3.36
C LEU A 55 -3.99 8.81 -2.16
N VAL A 56 -5.29 8.97 -2.39
CA VAL A 56 -6.30 9.25 -1.37
C VAL A 56 -7.30 8.10 -1.39
N ILE A 57 -7.42 7.39 -0.28
CA ILE A 57 -8.34 6.26 -0.11
C ILE A 57 -9.23 6.46 1.12
N ARG A 58 -10.23 5.60 1.25
CA ARG A 58 -11.10 5.52 2.43
C ARG A 58 -10.88 4.19 3.12
N ARG A 59 -10.72 4.22 4.45
CA ARG A 59 -10.42 3.02 5.26
C ARG A 59 -11.48 1.93 5.13
N GLY A 60 -11.12 0.67 5.39
CA GLY A 60 -12.09 -0.44 5.38
C GLY A 60 -12.56 -0.85 3.99
N GLN A 61 -11.86 -0.42 2.94
CA GLN A 61 -12.12 -0.78 1.54
C GLN A 61 -10.77 -1.09 0.87
N PRO A 62 -10.69 -2.13 0.02
CA PRO A 62 -9.47 -2.48 -0.68
C PRO A 62 -9.09 -1.43 -1.72
N PHE A 63 -7.79 -1.15 -1.85
CA PHE A 63 -7.18 -0.41 -2.96
C PHE A 63 -6.13 -1.27 -3.66
N GLN A 64 -5.96 -1.07 -4.96
CA GLN A 64 -5.02 -1.86 -5.77
C GLN A 64 -3.68 -1.13 -5.93
N LEU A 65 -2.59 -1.90 -5.91
CA LEU A 65 -1.26 -1.49 -6.34
C LEU A 65 -0.72 -2.47 -7.39
N ASP A 66 -0.02 -1.96 -8.39
CA ASP A 66 0.71 -2.78 -9.36
C ASP A 66 2.22 -2.58 -9.17
N LEU A 67 2.92 -3.65 -8.81
CA LEU A 67 4.36 -3.66 -8.56
C LEU A 67 5.09 -4.15 -9.81
N VAL A 68 6.01 -3.34 -10.34
CA VAL A 68 6.97 -3.77 -11.37
C VAL A 68 8.23 -4.26 -10.69
N LEU A 69 8.59 -5.52 -10.91
CA LEU A 69 9.67 -6.22 -10.22
C LEU A 69 10.89 -6.43 -11.13
N SER A 70 12.03 -6.80 -10.55
CA SER A 70 13.25 -7.12 -11.31
C SER A 70 13.16 -8.39 -12.15
N ARG A 71 12.40 -9.38 -11.65
CA ARG A 71 12.11 -10.66 -12.28
C ARG A 71 10.72 -11.15 -11.85
N ALA A 72 10.29 -12.27 -12.41
CA ALA A 72 9.01 -12.86 -12.05
C ALA A 72 8.97 -13.26 -10.56
N TYR A 73 7.84 -12.97 -9.91
CA TYR A 73 7.60 -13.32 -8.53
C TYR A 73 7.36 -14.82 -8.38
N ASN A 74 8.17 -15.49 -7.55
CA ASN A 74 8.01 -16.89 -7.20
C ASN A 74 7.61 -17.02 -5.73
N PRO A 75 6.34 -17.35 -5.41
CA PRO A 75 5.88 -17.45 -4.02
C PRO A 75 6.52 -18.57 -3.21
N ALA A 76 7.23 -19.51 -3.84
CA ALA A 76 7.96 -20.57 -3.13
C ALA A 76 9.30 -20.10 -2.54
N THR A 77 9.91 -19.07 -3.14
CA THR A 77 11.25 -18.59 -2.79
C THR A 77 11.25 -17.14 -2.33
N ASP A 78 10.31 -16.33 -2.83
CA ASP A 78 10.25 -14.89 -2.60
C ASP A 78 9.14 -14.55 -1.60
N ALA A 79 9.48 -13.66 -0.67
CA ALA A 79 8.53 -13.01 0.22
C ALA A 79 8.47 -11.51 -0.10
N ILE A 80 7.25 -10.96 -0.08
CA ILE A 80 6.98 -9.54 -0.18
C ILE A 80 6.19 -9.14 1.06
N SER A 81 6.56 -8.03 1.70
CA SER A 81 5.77 -7.42 2.76
C SER A 81 5.72 -5.91 2.61
N PHE A 82 4.61 -5.33 3.04
CA PHE A 82 4.37 -3.89 3.02
C PHE A 82 4.49 -3.35 4.43
N VAL A 83 5.24 -2.27 4.60
CA VAL A 83 5.35 -1.55 5.87
C VAL A 83 4.69 -0.20 5.73
N PHE A 84 3.64 0.02 6.52
CA PHE A 84 2.92 1.28 6.58
C PHE A 84 3.27 2.03 7.85
N THR A 85 3.71 3.27 7.71
CA THR A 85 4.10 4.13 8.84
C THR A 85 3.31 5.43 8.82
N LEU A 86 2.64 5.76 9.92
CA LEU A 86 1.96 7.06 10.05
C LEU A 86 3.01 8.18 10.00
N SER A 87 2.82 9.17 9.13
CA SER A 87 3.85 10.17 8.83
C SER A 87 4.09 11.18 9.94
N GLU A 88 3.07 11.43 10.77
CA GLU A 88 3.03 12.54 11.74
C GLU A 88 3.24 12.05 13.18
N THR A 89 4.00 10.97 13.37
CA THR A 89 4.36 10.48 14.70
C THR A 89 5.87 10.36 14.86
N ASP A 90 6.39 10.90 15.97
CA ASP A 90 7.82 10.88 16.29
C ASP A 90 8.31 9.48 16.69
N LYS A 91 7.39 8.61 17.14
CA LYS A 91 7.69 7.24 17.58
C LYS A 91 6.63 6.27 17.05
N PRO A 92 6.68 5.91 15.76
CA PRO A 92 5.80 4.88 15.21
C PRO A 92 5.96 3.57 15.97
N SER A 93 4.85 2.89 16.27
CA SER A 93 4.89 1.61 16.96
C SER A 93 3.72 0.71 16.56
N TYR A 94 3.95 -0.60 16.63
CA TYR A 94 2.92 -1.61 16.40
C TYR A 94 1.78 -1.52 17.41
N GLY A 95 2.11 -1.31 18.70
CA GLY A 95 1.13 -1.26 19.78
C GLY A 95 0.15 -0.09 19.68
N HIS A 96 0.55 1.01 19.05
CA HIS A 96 -0.32 2.17 18.79
C HIS A 96 -0.96 2.14 17.41
N GLY A 97 -0.72 1.10 16.61
CA GLY A 97 -1.24 1.00 15.24
C GLY A 97 -0.69 2.07 14.30
N THR A 98 0.47 2.68 14.61
CA THR A 98 1.10 3.72 13.78
C THR A 98 2.26 3.20 12.93
N LEU A 99 2.64 1.93 13.14
CA LEU A 99 3.56 1.17 12.31
C LEU A 99 2.95 -0.22 12.09
N ILE A 100 2.74 -0.61 10.84
CA ILE A 100 2.09 -1.87 10.46
C ILE A 100 2.95 -2.58 9.43
N ALA A 101 3.19 -3.88 9.62
CA ALA A 101 3.83 -4.75 8.63
C ALA A 101 2.80 -5.77 8.14
N VAL A 102 2.66 -5.90 6.82
CA VAL A 102 1.62 -6.70 6.17
C VAL A 102 2.28 -7.62 5.15
N PRO A 103 2.34 -8.94 5.39
CA PRO A 103 2.87 -9.87 4.40
C PRO A 103 1.91 -9.99 3.20
N LEU A 104 2.47 -10.17 2.00
CA LEU A 104 1.69 -10.52 0.82
C LEU A 104 1.15 -11.95 0.97
N LEU A 105 -0.16 -12.09 0.95
CA LEU A 105 -0.88 -13.35 1.03
C LEU A 105 -1.26 -13.86 -0.37
N ALA A 106 -1.42 -15.18 -0.48
CA ALA A 106 -1.84 -15.82 -1.71
C ALA A 106 -3.25 -15.38 -2.14
N LYS A 107 -3.53 -15.50 -3.44
CA LYS A 107 -4.84 -15.21 -4.01
C LYS A 107 -5.94 -16.03 -3.34
N GLY A 108 -7.02 -15.38 -2.95
CA GLY A 108 -8.15 -16.03 -2.26
C GLY A 108 -7.96 -16.22 -0.75
N ALA A 109 -6.86 -15.71 -0.18
CA ALA A 109 -6.74 -15.56 1.27
C ALA A 109 -7.93 -14.75 1.82
N GLN A 110 -8.40 -15.11 3.02
CA GLN A 110 -9.51 -14.41 3.65
C GLN A 110 -9.04 -13.04 4.12
N ASP A 111 -9.84 -12.02 3.80
CA ASP A 111 -9.65 -10.68 4.34
C ASP A 111 -10.16 -10.64 5.79
N GLY A 112 -9.38 -10.03 6.67
CA GLY A 112 -9.63 -9.99 8.10
C GLY A 112 -10.23 -8.67 8.57
N GLU A 113 -10.22 -8.46 9.88
CA GLU A 113 -10.46 -7.14 10.49
C GLU A 113 -9.18 -6.33 10.71
N THR A 114 -8.05 -6.82 10.19
CA THR A 114 -6.73 -6.20 10.26
C THR A 114 -6.30 -5.73 8.87
N TRP A 115 -5.13 -5.10 8.78
CA TRP A 115 -4.51 -4.85 7.49
C TRP A 115 -4.24 -6.16 6.75
N SER A 116 -4.47 -6.18 5.45
CA SER A 116 -4.19 -7.33 4.58
C SER A 116 -3.62 -6.86 3.25
N ALA A 117 -2.79 -7.70 2.63
CA ALA A 117 -2.27 -7.52 1.28
C ALA A 117 -2.44 -8.85 0.55
N ILE A 118 -3.27 -8.88 -0.49
CA ILE A 118 -3.68 -10.12 -1.15
C ILE A 118 -3.32 -10.05 -2.64
N LEU A 119 -2.56 -11.03 -3.10
CA LEU A 119 -2.21 -11.20 -4.51
C LEU A 119 -3.46 -11.34 -5.37
N GLN A 120 -3.61 -10.49 -6.39
CA GLN A 120 -4.69 -10.57 -7.37
C GLN A 120 -4.25 -11.23 -8.67
N ARG A 121 -3.06 -10.82 -9.15
CA ARG A 121 -2.46 -11.28 -10.40
C ARG A 121 -0.95 -11.27 -10.27
N SER A 122 -0.30 -12.28 -10.84
CA SER A 122 1.13 -12.30 -11.11
C SER A 122 1.30 -12.63 -12.58
N SER A 123 2.01 -11.78 -13.33
CA SER A 123 2.21 -11.93 -14.76
C SER A 123 3.57 -11.36 -15.14
N GLU A 124 4.45 -12.20 -15.67
CA GLU A 124 5.85 -11.83 -15.93
C GLU A 124 6.46 -11.18 -14.67
N ASN A 125 6.90 -9.94 -14.78
CA ASN A 125 7.53 -9.18 -13.69
C ASN A 125 6.55 -8.24 -12.99
N VAL A 126 5.24 -8.36 -13.23
CA VAL A 126 4.22 -7.50 -12.63
C VAL A 126 3.35 -8.28 -11.65
N VAL A 127 3.22 -7.76 -10.44
CA VAL A 127 2.35 -8.29 -9.39
C VAL A 127 1.31 -7.24 -9.01
N SER A 128 0.04 -7.57 -9.21
CA SER A 128 -1.10 -6.76 -8.76
C SER A 128 -1.54 -7.24 -7.38
N VAL A 129 -1.65 -6.32 -6.44
CA VAL A 129 -1.98 -6.58 -5.02
C VAL A 129 -3.15 -5.72 -4.61
N ASN A 130 -4.12 -6.30 -3.90
CA ASN A 130 -5.13 -5.53 -3.18
C ASN A 130 -4.71 -5.40 -1.73
N ILE A 131 -4.66 -4.17 -1.23
CA ILE A 131 -4.38 -3.86 0.16
C ILE A 131 -5.68 -3.38 0.80
N THR A 132 -6.08 -3.99 1.91
CA THR A 132 -7.23 -3.55 2.69
C THR A 132 -6.76 -3.04 4.04
N THR A 133 -7.18 -1.81 4.41
CA THR A 133 -7.01 -1.32 5.77
C THR A 133 -8.21 -1.73 6.63
N PRO A 134 -8.09 -1.86 7.95
CA PRO A 134 -9.25 -2.03 8.81
C PRO A 134 -10.16 -0.80 8.75
N ALA A 135 -11.47 -0.99 8.99
CA ALA A 135 -12.44 0.10 9.02
C ALA A 135 -12.23 1.08 10.19
N HIS A 136 -11.43 0.70 11.19
CA HIS A 136 -11.01 1.54 12.31
C HIS A 136 -9.59 2.09 12.13
N CYS A 137 -8.97 1.95 10.95
CA CYS A 137 -7.65 2.51 10.65
C CYS A 137 -7.58 4.00 11.00
N ILE A 138 -6.43 4.44 11.52
CA ILE A 138 -6.15 5.85 11.78
C ILE A 138 -6.26 6.63 10.47
N VAL A 139 -7.11 7.66 10.49
CA VAL A 139 -7.24 8.65 9.42
C VAL A 139 -6.03 9.56 9.47
N GLY A 140 -5.36 9.76 8.34
CA GLY A 140 -4.13 10.53 8.29
C GLY A 140 -3.25 10.15 7.11
N VAL A 141 -1.99 10.56 7.20
CA VAL A 141 -1.03 10.45 6.10
C VAL A 141 -0.03 9.33 6.39
N TRP A 142 0.06 8.37 5.49
CA TRP A 142 0.86 7.16 5.65
C TRP A 142 2.00 7.11 4.62
N LYS A 143 3.16 6.64 5.06
CA LYS A 143 4.27 6.22 4.21
C LYS A 143 4.15 4.73 3.96
N MET A 144 4.71 4.28 2.84
CA MET A 144 4.75 2.87 2.47
C MET A 144 6.18 2.50 2.06
N ASP A 145 6.70 1.45 2.68
CA ASP A 145 7.89 0.75 2.26
C ASP A 145 7.49 -0.68 1.83
N ILE A 146 8.24 -1.24 0.88
CA ILE A 146 8.01 -2.61 0.40
C ILE A 146 9.30 -3.38 0.59
N ASP A 147 9.25 -4.37 1.46
CA ASP A 147 10.36 -5.27 1.75
C ASP A 147 10.23 -6.53 0.90
N THR A 148 11.31 -6.88 0.22
CA THR A 148 11.45 -8.12 -0.54
C THR A 148 12.56 -8.96 0.06
N LYS A 149 12.30 -10.25 0.22
CA LYS A 149 13.24 -11.20 0.80
C LYS A 149 13.28 -12.46 -0.04
N LEU A 150 14.47 -12.99 -0.27
CA LEU A 150 14.66 -14.34 -0.79
C LEU A 150 14.93 -15.28 0.40
N LYS A 151 14.24 -16.42 0.44
CA LYS A 151 14.11 -17.29 1.62
C LYS A 151 15.46 -17.61 2.31
N ASP A 152 16.50 -17.81 1.51
CA ASP A 152 17.81 -18.24 1.96
C ASP A 152 18.91 -17.18 1.78
N ASP A 153 18.58 -15.98 1.28
CA ASP A 153 19.57 -14.94 1.00
C ASP A 153 18.97 -13.53 0.93
N GLY A 154 19.59 -12.56 1.61
CA GLY A 154 19.34 -11.13 1.46
C GLY A 154 17.92 -10.58 1.72
N ALA A 155 17.85 -9.27 1.94
CA ALA A 155 16.60 -8.52 1.93
C ALA A 155 16.84 -7.13 1.34
N VAL A 156 15.87 -6.64 0.58
CA VAL A 156 15.89 -5.31 -0.04
C VAL A 156 14.62 -4.57 0.34
N SER A 157 14.75 -3.27 0.61
CA SER A 157 13.61 -2.41 0.87
C SER A 157 13.50 -1.33 -0.20
N TYR A 158 12.27 -1.13 -0.69
CA TYR A 158 11.89 -0.05 -1.59
C TYR A 158 11.02 0.95 -0.84
N SER A 159 11.50 2.18 -0.70
CA SER A 159 10.72 3.27 -0.10
C SER A 159 9.91 4.01 -1.15
N HIS A 160 8.58 3.94 -1.06
CA HIS A 160 7.70 4.64 -1.98
C HIS A 160 7.76 6.15 -1.74
N ARG A 161 7.91 6.93 -2.81
CA ARG A 161 8.21 8.37 -2.71
C ARG A 161 7.04 9.20 -2.20
N THR A 162 5.84 8.85 -2.64
CA THR A 162 4.62 9.61 -2.33
C THR A 162 3.89 9.01 -1.14
N LYS A 163 3.05 9.82 -0.50
CA LYS A 163 2.30 9.41 0.68
C LYS A 163 0.90 8.93 0.28
N ILE A 164 0.28 8.16 1.15
CA ILE A 164 -1.11 7.68 1.02
C ILE A 164 -1.94 8.38 2.10
N TYR A 165 -3.03 9.03 1.69
CA TYR A 165 -4.00 9.65 2.59
C TYR A 165 -5.14 8.67 2.84
N VAL A 166 -5.40 8.37 4.10
CA VAL A 166 -6.49 7.51 4.52
C VAL A 166 -7.56 8.37 5.17
N LEU A 167 -8.77 8.33 4.62
CA LEU A 167 -9.94 9.07 5.11
C LEU A 167 -10.95 8.14 5.78
N PHE A 168 -11.91 8.75 6.48
CA PHE A 168 -13.13 8.09 6.90
C PHE A 168 -13.94 7.56 5.70
N ASN A 169 -14.69 6.48 5.91
CA ASN A 169 -15.42 5.80 4.85
C ASN A 169 -16.93 5.72 5.11
N ALA A 170 -17.69 6.68 4.57
CA ALA A 170 -19.16 6.65 4.65
C ALA A 170 -19.81 5.52 3.82
N TRP A 171 -19.06 4.83 2.95
CA TRP A 171 -19.53 3.70 2.14
C TRP A 171 -19.27 2.34 2.81
N CYS A 172 -18.37 2.27 3.79
CA CYS A 172 -18.04 1.02 4.48
C CYS A 172 -18.98 0.81 5.67
N LYS A 173 -19.81 -0.24 5.63
CA LYS A 173 -20.75 -0.62 6.71
C LYS A 173 -20.09 -0.85 8.07
N LYS A 174 -18.79 -1.16 8.09
CA LYS A 174 -18.02 -1.39 9.31
C LYS A 174 -17.39 -0.11 9.87
N ASP A 175 -17.42 0.99 9.12
CA ASP A 175 -16.92 2.28 9.59
C ASP A 175 -17.99 2.98 10.44
N GLN A 176 -17.55 3.62 11.51
CA GLN A 176 -18.41 4.38 12.43
C GLN A 176 -19.20 5.51 11.73
N VAL A 177 -18.70 6.01 10.59
CA VAL A 177 -19.34 7.09 9.82
C VAL A 177 -20.21 6.58 8.67
N TYR A 178 -20.52 5.28 8.62
CA TYR A 178 -21.31 4.69 7.55
C TYR A 178 -22.65 5.41 7.35
N MET A 179 -22.97 5.73 6.09
CA MET A 179 -24.25 6.31 5.70
C MET A 179 -24.90 5.42 4.64
N LYS A 180 -26.08 4.89 4.95
CA LYS A 180 -26.81 3.99 4.05
C LYS A 180 -27.33 4.72 2.82
N GLU A 181 -27.90 5.91 3.02
CA GLU A 181 -28.51 6.69 1.94
C GLU A 181 -27.43 7.29 1.02
N GLU A 182 -27.57 7.08 -0.30
CA GLU A 182 -26.64 7.65 -1.29
C GLU A 182 -26.75 9.17 -1.40
N GLU A 183 -27.97 9.71 -1.33
CA GLU A 183 -28.22 11.16 -1.39
C GLU A 183 -27.48 11.90 -0.27
N ARG A 184 -27.52 11.34 0.95
CA ARG A 184 -26.79 11.91 2.11
C ARG A 184 -25.28 11.83 1.93
N ARG A 185 -24.75 10.76 1.33
CA ARG A 185 -23.32 10.66 1.02
C ARG A 185 -22.91 11.72 0.00
N LYS A 186 -23.73 11.94 -1.04
CA LYS A 186 -23.47 13.00 -2.02
C LYS A 186 -23.45 14.37 -1.34
N GLU A 187 -24.51 14.72 -0.62
CA GLU A 187 -24.66 16.03 0.03
C GLU A 187 -23.59 16.29 1.11
N PHE A 188 -23.35 15.35 2.03
CA PHE A 188 -22.48 15.60 3.19
C PHE A 188 -21.02 15.22 2.98
N VAL A 189 -20.67 14.52 1.90
CA VAL A 189 -19.29 14.02 1.68
C VAL A 189 -18.70 14.42 0.34
N GLU A 190 -19.48 14.47 -0.74
CA GLU A 190 -18.95 14.76 -2.09
C GLU A 190 -19.17 16.20 -2.55
N MET A 191 -20.20 16.89 -2.05
CA MET A 191 -20.46 18.28 -2.38
C MET A 191 -19.52 19.20 -1.59
N ASP A 192 -18.89 20.13 -2.31
CA ASP A 192 -17.95 21.12 -1.79
C ASP A 192 -18.60 22.51 -1.56
N THR A 193 -19.89 22.63 -1.86
CA THR A 193 -20.71 23.83 -1.70
C THR A 193 -21.95 23.53 -0.86
N GLY A 194 -22.41 24.49 -0.06
CA GLY A 194 -23.63 24.40 0.75
C GLY A 194 -24.57 25.59 0.55
#